data_AF-A0A2N3E2K0-F1
#
_entry.id   AF-A0A2N3E2K0-F1
#
_cell.length_a   1.000
_cell.length_b   1.000
_cell.length_c   1.000
_cell.angle_alpha   90.00
_cell.angle_beta   90.00
_cell.angle_gamma   90.00
#
_symmetry.space_group_name_H-M   'P 1'
#
loop_
_entity.id
_entity.type
_entity.pdbx_description
1 polymer ?
#
loop_
_entity_poly.entity_id
_entity_poly.type
_entity_poly.pdbx_seq_one_letter_code
_entity_poly.pdbx_strand_id
1 'polypeptide(L)'
;VATEQTKLLTDALRNFHYTELAGGLSGNANGELVLRLSLKGANPDLYDGYPFAINVTLEGSLADLLRRGTVGFRPLELIKEQSKGVVQPPANKTEP
;
A
#
# COMPACT_ATOMS: atom_id res chain seq x y z
N VAL A 1 16.14 14.96 9.44
CA VAL A 1 16.87 15.31 8.20
C VAL A 1 16.64 14.19 7.19
N ALA A 2 16.08 14.47 6.02
CA ALA A 2 15.99 13.44 4.98
C ALA A 2 17.39 13.26 4.40
N THR A 3 17.89 12.03 4.38
CA THR A 3 19.17 11.71 3.71
C THR A 3 19.04 11.97 2.21
N GLU A 4 20.13 12.34 1.53
CA GLU A 4 20.13 12.58 0.08
C GLU A 4 19.53 11.40 -0.72
N GLN A 5 19.76 10.18 -0.24
CA GLN A 5 19.17 8.95 -0.79
C GLN A 5 17.64 8.92 -0.70
N THR A 6 17.07 9.42 0.41
CA THR A 6 15.62 9.51 0.59
C THR A 6 15.02 10.55 -0.37
N LYS A 7 15.74 11.65 -0.59
CA LYS A 7 15.32 12.68 -1.56
C LYS A 7 15.33 12.13 -2.99
N LEU A 8 16.41 11.46 -3.39
CA LEU A 8 16.52 10.82 -4.70
C LEU A 8 15.41 9.78 -4.94
N LEU A 9 15.13 8.93 -3.94
CA LEU A 9 14.03 7.97 -4.02
C LEU A 9 12.67 8.65 -4.16
N THR A 10 12.44 9.73 -3.41
CA THR A 10 11.19 10.49 -3.48
C THR A 10 11.01 11.17 -4.84
N ASP A 11 12.09 11.74 -5.38
CA ASP A 11 12.11 12.35 -6.72
C ASP A 11 11.87 11.28 -7.80
N ALA A 12 12.51 10.12 -7.67
CA ALA A 12 12.34 8.99 -8.57
C ALA A 12 10.87 8.51 -8.64
N LEU A 13 10.14 8.53 -7.52
CA LEU A 13 8.75 8.08 -7.43
C LEU A 13 7.71 9.12 -7.87
N ARG A 14 8.04 10.43 -7.85
CA ARG A 14 7.07 11.51 -8.11
C ARG A 14 6.45 11.47 -9.51
N ASN A 15 7.21 11.06 -10.52
CA ASN A 15 6.77 10.95 -11.91
C ASN A 15 7.19 9.61 -12.52
N PHE A 16 7.06 8.53 -11.73
CA PHE A 16 7.43 7.20 -12.18
C PHE A 16 6.33 6.57 -13.06
N HIS A 17 6.63 6.38 -14.33
CA HIS A 17 5.80 5.66 -15.28
C HIS A 17 6.18 4.18 -15.26
N TYR A 18 5.42 3.37 -14.52
CA TYR A 18 5.62 1.94 -14.47
C TYR A 18 5.15 1.27 -15.75
N THR A 19 5.88 0.25 -16.18
CA THR A 19 5.53 -0.63 -17.31
C THR A 19 5.25 -2.06 -16.84
N GLU A 20 5.81 -2.46 -15.70
CA GLU A 20 5.65 -3.79 -15.14
C GLU A 20 5.60 -3.73 -13.61
N LEU A 21 4.63 -4.45 -13.05
CA LEU A 21 4.49 -4.68 -11.61
C LEU A 21 4.44 -6.20 -11.38
N ALA A 22 5.44 -6.73 -10.68
CA ALA A 22 5.49 -8.11 -10.26
C ALA A 22 5.44 -8.20 -8.73
N GLY A 23 4.57 -9.08 -8.23
CA GLY A 23 4.42 -9.35 -6.81
C GLY A 23 4.57 -10.84 -6.53
N GLY A 24 5.23 -11.18 -5.42
CA GLY A 24 5.35 -12.55 -4.95
C GLY A 24 5.25 -12.61 -3.43
N LEU A 25 4.36 -13.47 -2.92
CA LEU A 25 4.26 -13.78 -1.51
C LEU A 25 4.76 -15.20 -1.28
N SER A 26 5.69 -15.37 -0.35
CA SER A 26 6.21 -16.68 0.05
C SER A 26 6.17 -16.78 1.57
N GLY A 27 5.91 -17.97 2.10
CA GLY A 27 5.90 -18.22 3.53
C GLY A 27 6.62 -19.50 3.90
N ASN A 28 7.06 -19.60 5.16
CA ASN A 28 7.63 -20.82 5.71
C ASN A 28 6.73 -21.42 6.80
N ALA A 29 7.00 -22.67 7.17
CA ALA A 29 6.26 -23.38 8.22
C ALA A 29 6.39 -22.74 9.62
N ASN A 30 7.35 -21.84 9.80
CA ASN A 30 7.58 -21.11 11.05
C ASN A 30 6.70 -19.83 11.13
N GLY A 31 5.87 -19.57 10.12
CA GLY A 31 4.97 -18.41 10.09
C GLY A 31 5.62 -17.10 9.64
N GLU A 32 6.86 -17.14 9.15
CA GLU A 32 7.47 -15.99 8.50
C GLU A 32 6.99 -15.90 7.06
N LEU A 33 6.66 -14.68 6.66
CA LEU A 33 6.30 -14.35 5.29
C LEU A 33 7.29 -13.38 4.70
N VAL A 34 7.48 -13.52 3.39
CA VAL A 34 8.32 -12.70 2.56
C VAL A 34 7.47 -12.19 1.40
N LEU A 35 7.22 -10.89 1.38
CA LEU A 35 6.58 -10.20 0.27
C LEU A 35 7.66 -9.54 -0.58
N ARG A 36 7.72 -9.90 -1.86
CA ARG A 36 8.56 -9.27 -2.88
C ARG A 36 7.71 -8.47 -3.84
N LEU A 37 8.09 -7.23 -4.06
CA LEU A 37 7.51 -6.33 -5.05
C LEU A 37 8.63 -5.84 -5.97
N SER A 38 8.41 -5.96 -7.28
CA SER A 38 9.29 -5.41 -8.30
C SER A 38 8.48 -4.49 -9.20
N LEU A 39 8.90 -3.23 -9.29
CA LEU A 39 8.35 -2.25 -10.21
C LEU A 39 9.43 -1.89 -11.22
N LYS A 40 9.12 -2.04 -12.50
CA LYS A 40 9.98 -1.59 -13.60
C LYS A 40 9.28 -0.47 -14.35
N GLY A 41 10.03 0.56 -14.69
CA GLY A 41 9.49 1.74 -15.34
C GLY A 41 10.58 2.77 -15.56
N ALA A 42 10.16 4.00 -15.84
CA ALA A 42 11.06 5.13 -16.03
C ALA A 42 10.44 6.38 -15.41
N ASN A 43 11.29 7.33 -15.02
CA ASN A 43 10.86 8.67 -14.67
C ASN A 43 11.54 9.65 -15.64
N PRO A 44 10.81 10.38 -16.50
CA PRO A 44 11.39 11.29 -17.48
C PRO A 44 12.19 12.44 -16.85
N ASP A 45 11.91 12.78 -15.58
CA ASP A 45 12.62 13.80 -14.83
C ASP A 45 13.90 13.25 -14.16
N LEU A 46 14.19 11.95 -14.31
CA LEU A 46 15.32 11.28 -13.68
C LEU A 46 16.16 10.53 -14.73
N TYR A 47 17.48 10.72 -14.69
CA TYR A 47 18.43 10.03 -15.60
C TYR A 47 18.01 10.10 -17.08
N ASP A 48 17.52 11.25 -17.54
CA ASP A 48 17.05 11.46 -18.92
C ASP A 48 15.97 10.45 -19.37
N GLY A 49 15.15 9.97 -18.44
CA GLY A 49 14.09 8.99 -18.72
C GLY A 49 14.57 7.55 -18.85
N TYR A 50 15.79 7.24 -18.42
CA TYR A 50 16.31 5.87 -18.47
C TYR A 50 15.48 4.93 -17.58
N PRO A 51 15.12 3.72 -18.06
CA PRO A 51 14.34 2.79 -17.27
C PRO A 51 15.14 2.20 -16.11
N PHE A 52 14.49 2.08 -14.95
CA PHE A 52 15.05 1.47 -13.76
C PHE A 52 14.02 0.57 -13.06
N ALA A 53 14.52 -0.32 -12.21
CA ALA A 53 13.71 -1.23 -11.43
C ALA A 53 13.85 -0.93 -9.93
N ILE A 54 12.71 -0.88 -9.25
CA ILE A 54 12.61 -0.74 -7.80
C ILE A 54 12.20 -2.10 -7.25
N ASN A 55 13.07 -2.70 -6.44
CA ASN A 55 12.83 -3.99 -5.82
C ASN A 55 12.70 -3.81 -4.30
N VAL A 56 11.55 -4.19 -3.75
CA VAL A 56 11.25 -4.09 -2.33
C VAL A 56 10.96 -5.49 -1.79
N THR A 57 11.67 -5.86 -0.72
CA THR A 57 11.42 -7.10 0.02
C THR A 57 11.00 -6.74 1.44
N LEU A 58 9.85 -7.23 1.86
CA LEU A 58 9.37 -7.08 3.24
C LEU A 58 9.28 -8.46 3.88
N GLU A 59 9.83 -8.58 5.09
CA GLU A 59 9.88 -9.82 5.86
C GLU A 59 9.13 -9.63 7.18
N GLY A 60 8.38 -10.64 7.62
CA GLY A 60 7.74 -10.66 8.93
C GLY A 60 6.43 -11.46 8.97
N SER A 61 5.65 -11.25 10.04
CA SER A 61 4.34 -11.88 10.19
C SER A 61 3.34 -11.38 9.13
N LEU A 62 2.31 -12.17 8.81
CA LEU A 62 1.28 -11.79 7.83
C LEU A 62 0.62 -10.45 8.19
N ALA A 63 0.28 -10.29 9.47
CA ALA A 63 -0.37 -9.10 9.98
C ALA A 63 0.54 -7.86 9.85
N ASP A 64 1.85 -8.01 10.13
CA ASP A 64 2.81 -6.93 9.99
C ASP A 64 3.05 -6.56 8.51
N LEU A 65 3.10 -7.54 7.61
CA LEU A 65 3.25 -7.30 6.18
C LEU A 65 2.03 -6.61 5.58
N LEU A 66 0.82 -7.06 5.92
CA LEU A 66 -0.41 -6.41 5.47
C LEU A 66 -0.48 -4.98 6.00
N ARG A 67 -0.19 -4.76 7.30
CA ARG A 67 -0.17 -3.40 7.86
C ARG A 67 0.82 -2.50 7.14
N ARG A 68 2.03 -2.98 6.84
CA ARG A 68 3.08 -2.21 6.12
C ARG A 68 2.70 -1.93 4.66
N GLY A 69 2.15 -2.90 3.94
CA GLY A 69 1.65 -2.71 2.57
C GLY A 69 0.48 -1.72 2.48
N THR A 70 -0.38 -1.70 3.51
CA THR A 70 -1.53 -0.80 3.60
C THR A 70 -1.14 0.63 3.99
N VAL A 71 0.10 0.90 4.43
CA VAL A 71 0.55 2.31 4.65
C VAL A 71 0.63 3.08 3.32
N GLY A 72 0.93 2.40 2.20
CA GLY A 72 0.90 3.00 0.85
C GLY A 72 -0.49 3.00 0.21
N PHE A 73 -1.39 2.15 0.69
CA PHE A 73 -2.78 2.07 0.26
C PHE A 73 -3.69 2.36 1.46
N ARG A 74 -4.00 3.64 1.71
CA ARG A 74 -5.18 4.00 2.53
C ARG A 74 -6.44 4.13 1.65
N PRO A 75 -7.13 3.05 1.22
CA PRO A 75 -8.49 3.22 0.69
C PRO A 75 -9.61 2.66 1.59
N LEU A 76 -9.34 2.01 2.73
CA LEU A 76 -10.42 1.29 3.45
C LEU A 76 -10.87 1.89 4.79
N GLU A 77 -10.13 2.84 5.39
CA GLU A 77 -10.62 3.50 6.62
C GLU A 77 -11.64 4.61 6.38
N LEU A 78 -11.88 5.03 5.13
CA LEU A 78 -12.90 6.05 4.80
C LEU A 78 -14.35 5.53 4.81
N ILE A 79 -14.57 4.21 4.95
CA ILE A 79 -15.92 3.64 4.83
C ILE A 79 -16.60 3.47 6.20
N LYS A 80 -15.85 3.42 7.31
CA LYS A 80 -16.44 3.21 8.64
C LYS A 80 -17.00 4.47 9.29
N GLU A 81 -16.62 5.66 8.84
CA GLU A 81 -17.11 6.91 9.45
C GLU A 81 -18.49 7.34 8.93
N GLN A 82 -18.94 6.78 7.80
CA GLN A 82 -20.24 7.09 7.18
C GLN A 82 -21.40 6.22 7.73
N SER A 83 -21.12 5.16 8.51
CA SER A 83 -22.17 4.21 8.97
C SER A 83 -22.71 4.48 10.38
N LYS A 84 -22.19 5.46 11.13
CA LYS A 84 -22.74 5.84 12.45
C LYS A 84 -23.90 6.85 12.40
N GLY A 85 -24.42 7.18 11.21
CA GLY A 85 -25.46 8.20 11.04
C GLY A 85 -26.92 7.73 10.91
N VAL A 86 -27.21 6.48 10.54
CA VAL A 86 -28.59 6.10 10.17
C VAL A 86 -28.93 4.65 10.57
N VAL A 87 -29.18 4.40 11.86
CA VAL A 87 -30.03 3.27 12.29
C VAL A 87 -30.85 3.68 13.52
N GLN A 88 -32.05 4.20 13.29
CA GLN A 88 -33.20 4.14 14.22
C GLN A 88 -34.45 3.89 13.36
N PRO A 89 -34.97 2.65 13.31
CA PRO A 89 -36.34 2.36 13.78
C PRO A 89 -36.47 0.96 14.43
N PRO A 90 -37.56 0.61 15.16
CA PRO A 90 -38.93 1.13 15.02
C PRO A 90 -39.57 1.63 16.32
N ALA A 91 -40.38 2.68 16.20
CA ALA A 91 -41.39 3.02 17.21
C ALA A 91 -42.49 1.95 17.14
N ASN A 92 -42.47 1.04 18.10
CA ASN A 92 -43.53 0.07 18.32
C ASN A 92 -44.77 0.82 18.80
N LYS A 93 -45.78 0.97 17.94
CA LYS A 93 -47.13 1.35 18.38
C LYS A 93 -47.98 0.09 18.42
N THR A 94 -47.83 -0.66 19.50
CA THR A 94 -48.91 -1.54 19.95
C THR A 94 -50.07 -0.65 20.39
N GLU A 95 -51.26 -0.97 19.90
CA GLU A 95 -52.59 -0.54 20.31
C GLU A 95 -52.75 -0.32 21.83
N PRO A 96 -53.65 0.60 22.24
CA PRO A 96 -55.09 0.32 22.19
C PRO A 96 -55.93 1.38 21.46
#